data_AF-A0A800A9K7-F1
#
_entry.id   AF-A0A800A9K7-F1
#
_cell.length_a   1.000
_cell.length_b   1.000
_cell.length_c   1.000
_cell.angle_alpha   90.00
_cell.angle_beta   90.00
_cell.angle_gamma   90.00
#
_symmetry.space_group_name_H-M   'P 1'
#
loop_
_entity.id
_entity.type
_entity.pdbx_description
1 polymer ?
#
loop_
_entity_poly.entity_id
_entity_poly.type
_entity_poly.pdbx_seq_one_letter_code
_entity_poly.pdbx_strand_id
1 'polypeptide(L)'
;MFAVGAAALAAVPPLGAAFTKETVLAAAVEAGVWVGAGTVVAGFLSALYASRIHLLAYGPGPAINPKSPPHRAEMGALAVLALLTLGLSFLWLPGGEELLAELTAGTLVTGEPWELAVSLAAIALAFVVVWLLWRRKSLATGGLPEGLRRFVADWWGIPTATRRVIVDPLLGLSKGLSIGDHSTVDAVVRAAAGAALATSRRMRRRVEVVIDRLVDDVGGGTLESAIASRKFDDEAVDGAVEGIAAGIQIGGEKSRQIQTGMSHDYYKLLVVGSVVAVIVAAIWR
;
A
#
# COMPACT_ATOMS: atom_id res chain seq x y z
N MET A 1 26.03 40.76 5.13
CA MET A 1 24.84 40.33 4.38
C MET A 1 23.64 40.18 5.30
N PHE A 2 23.66 39.31 6.33
CA PHE A 2 22.52 39.14 7.25
C PHE A 2 22.05 40.44 7.93
N ALA A 3 22.99 41.32 8.34
CA ALA A 3 22.65 42.63 8.93
C ALA A 3 21.74 43.49 8.04
N VAL A 4 21.92 43.43 6.71
CA VAL A 4 21.08 44.16 5.74
C VAL A 4 19.64 43.65 5.80
N GLY A 5 19.46 42.32 5.78
CA GLY A 5 18.13 41.71 5.89
C GLY A 5 17.49 41.96 7.26
N ALA A 6 18.27 41.90 8.35
CA ALA A 6 17.77 42.18 9.69
C ALA A 6 17.32 43.65 9.85
N ALA A 7 18.07 44.59 9.29
CA ALA A 7 17.73 46.02 9.33
C ALA A 7 16.54 46.36 8.42
N ALA A 8 16.45 45.76 7.23
CA ALA A 8 15.26 45.86 6.37
C ALA A 8 14.02 45.27 7.05
N LEU A 9 14.14 44.11 7.70
CA LEU A 9 13.03 43.50 8.46
C LEU A 9 12.62 44.33 9.68
N ALA A 10 13.58 44.99 10.34
CA ALA A 10 13.32 45.95 11.40
C ALA A 10 12.76 47.29 10.90
N ALA A 11 12.60 47.46 9.57
CA ALA A 11 12.08 48.67 8.94
C ALA A 11 12.94 49.91 9.18
N VAL A 12 14.26 49.76 9.31
CA VAL A 12 15.16 50.90 9.52
C VAL A 12 15.26 51.71 8.23
N PRO A 13 14.84 53.00 8.21
CA PRO A 13 14.94 53.79 6.99
C PRO A 13 16.40 54.00 6.55
N PRO A 14 16.71 53.99 5.24
CA PRO A 14 15.82 53.78 4.09
C PRO A 14 15.70 52.30 3.62
N LEU A 15 16.12 51.32 4.43
CA LEU A 15 16.34 49.95 3.96
C LEU A 15 15.05 49.20 3.61
N GLY A 16 15.08 48.46 2.49
CA GLY A 16 14.06 47.47 2.14
C GLY A 16 12.64 48.02 1.97
N ALA A 17 12.52 49.23 1.40
CA ALA A 17 11.25 49.95 1.25
C ALA A 17 10.52 50.14 2.59
N ALA A 18 11.24 50.61 3.62
CA ALA A 18 10.70 50.80 4.98
C ALA A 18 9.38 51.59 5.05
N PHE A 19 9.14 52.53 4.12
CA PHE A 19 7.88 53.29 4.02
C PHE A 19 6.65 52.39 3.80
N THR A 20 6.81 51.19 3.26
CA THR A 20 5.71 50.22 3.10
C THR A 20 5.09 49.81 4.44
N LYS A 21 5.86 49.84 5.54
CA LYS A 21 5.31 49.61 6.88
C LYS A 21 4.60 50.84 7.44
N GLU A 22 4.98 52.03 6.98
CA GLU A 22 4.31 53.29 7.33
C GLU A 22 2.96 53.39 6.63
N THR A 23 2.88 53.03 5.34
CA THR A 23 1.61 52.98 4.60
C THR A 23 0.66 51.90 5.16
N VAL A 24 1.19 50.77 5.63
CA VAL A 24 0.40 49.75 6.35
C VAL A 24 -0.10 50.27 7.70
N LEU A 25 0.71 51.06 8.41
CA LEU A 25 0.28 51.70 9.67
C LEU A 25 -0.83 52.73 9.40
N ALA A 26 -0.68 53.57 8.38
CA ALA A 26 -1.67 54.55 7.97
C ALA A 26 -3.03 53.89 7.66
N ALA A 27 -3.00 52.86 6.79
CA ALA A 27 -4.20 52.09 6.46
C ALA A 27 -4.81 51.39 7.69
N ALA A 28 -3.98 50.92 8.63
CA ALA A 28 -4.47 50.29 9.86
C ALA A 28 -5.12 51.29 10.82
N VAL A 29 -4.60 52.51 10.92
CA VAL A 29 -5.19 53.58 11.74
C VAL A 29 -6.53 54.01 11.15
N GLU A 30 -6.63 54.13 9.82
CA GLU A 30 -7.89 54.42 9.12
C GLU A 30 -8.94 53.32 9.34
N ALA A 31 -8.53 52.05 9.32
CA ALA A 31 -9.42 50.92 9.62
C ALA A 31 -9.88 50.88 11.09
N GLY A 32 -9.12 51.45 12.00
CA GLY A 32 -9.50 51.64 13.40
C GLY A 32 -8.32 51.65 14.36
N VAL A 33 -8.46 52.44 15.44
CA VAL A 33 -7.40 52.67 16.44
C VAL A 33 -6.79 51.39 17.01
N TRP A 34 -7.60 50.35 17.26
CA TRP A 34 -7.10 49.06 17.77
C TRP A 34 -6.26 48.29 16.75
N VAL A 35 -6.59 48.40 15.47
CA VAL A 35 -5.84 47.77 14.38
C VAL A 35 -4.51 48.51 14.21
N GLY A 36 -4.53 49.85 14.18
CA GLY A 36 -3.33 50.69 14.19
C GLY A 36 -2.40 50.38 15.37
N ALA A 37 -2.93 50.34 16.59
CA ALA A 37 -2.16 49.97 17.79
C ALA A 37 -1.55 48.56 17.67
N GLY A 38 -2.32 47.59 17.15
CA GLY A 38 -1.83 46.24 16.86
C GLY A 38 -0.67 46.24 15.87
N THR A 39 -0.74 47.04 14.81
CA THR A 39 0.33 47.19 13.81
C THR A 39 1.59 47.81 14.42
N VAL A 40 1.47 48.81 15.29
CA VAL A 40 2.63 49.38 16.01
C VAL A 40 3.30 48.32 16.90
N VAL A 41 2.51 47.57 17.66
CA VAL A 41 3.03 46.47 18.51
C VAL A 41 3.71 45.40 17.65
N ALA A 42 3.13 45.01 16.52
CA ALA A 42 3.72 44.07 15.59
C ALA A 42 5.04 44.59 15.00
N GLY A 43 5.10 45.88 14.62
CA GLY A 43 6.31 46.55 14.16
C GLY A 43 7.43 46.56 15.21
N PHE A 44 7.09 46.93 16.45
CA PHE A 44 8.00 46.88 17.60
C PHE A 44 8.54 45.46 17.82
N LEU A 45 7.67 44.45 17.87
CA LEU A 45 8.08 43.05 18.06
C LEU A 45 8.95 42.54 16.89
N SER A 46 8.64 42.94 15.66
CA SER A 46 9.45 42.63 14.47
C SER A 46 10.87 43.21 14.59
N ALA A 47 11.00 44.48 14.98
CA ALA A 47 12.30 45.11 15.18
C ALA A 47 13.07 44.48 16.36
N LEU A 48 12.36 44.14 17.44
CA LEU A 48 12.94 43.50 18.63
C LEU A 48 13.49 42.12 18.29
N TYR A 49 12.72 41.28 17.61
CA TYR A 49 13.18 39.93 17.26
C TYR A 49 14.33 39.97 16.23
N ALA A 50 14.25 40.83 15.21
CA ALA A 50 15.27 40.93 14.17
C ALA A 50 16.63 41.37 14.75
N SER A 51 16.63 42.41 15.59
CA SER A 51 17.84 42.87 16.28
C SER A 51 18.34 41.87 17.33
N ARG A 52 17.44 41.20 18.06
CA ARG A 52 17.80 40.15 19.01
C ARG A 52 18.51 38.99 18.32
N ILE A 53 18.00 38.48 17.20
CA ILE A 53 18.66 37.39 16.47
C ILE A 53 20.00 37.85 15.91
N HIS A 54 20.07 39.07 15.37
CA HIS A 54 21.32 39.62 14.86
C HIS A 54 22.40 39.66 15.94
N LEU A 55 22.09 40.17 17.13
CA LEU A 55 23.05 40.23 18.25
C LEU A 55 23.36 38.86 18.86
N LEU A 56 22.42 37.92 18.87
CA LEU A 56 22.68 36.55 19.34
C LEU A 56 23.61 35.79 18.38
N ALA A 57 23.50 36.02 17.08
CA ALA A 57 24.28 35.31 16.07
C ALA A 57 25.64 35.98 15.77
N TYR A 58 25.68 37.31 15.73
CA TYR A 58 26.84 38.09 15.26
C TYR A 58 27.32 39.14 16.27
N GLY A 59 26.70 39.23 17.44
CA GLY A 59 27.12 40.16 18.48
C GLY A 59 28.43 39.73 19.16
N PRO A 60 28.95 40.57 20.07
CA PRO A 60 30.20 40.30 20.77
C PRO A 60 30.13 38.99 21.56
N GLY A 61 31.05 38.07 21.31
CA GLY A 61 31.10 36.76 21.94
C GLY A 61 32.27 35.92 21.43
N PRO A 62 32.48 34.72 22.00
CA PRO A 62 33.50 33.80 21.51
C PRO A 62 33.19 33.42 20.06
N ALA A 63 34.21 33.47 19.19
CA ALA A 63 34.07 33.08 17.80
C ALA A 63 33.66 31.61 17.71
N ILE A 64 32.56 31.35 17.00
CA ILE A 64 32.11 29.99 16.71
C ILE A 64 32.79 29.56 15.42
N ASN A 65 33.67 28.55 15.49
CA ASN A 65 34.26 27.95 14.31
C ASN A 65 33.22 27.02 13.66
N PRO A 66 32.70 27.34 12.46
CA PRO A 66 31.75 26.46 11.77
C PRO A 66 32.45 25.15 11.39
N LYS A 67 31.72 24.04 11.45
CA LYS A 67 32.25 22.71 11.05
C LYS A 67 32.66 22.66 9.59
N SER A 68 31.97 23.41 8.74
CA SER A 68 32.26 23.54 7.30
C SER A 68 32.07 24.99 6.87
N PRO A 69 32.95 25.54 6.01
CA PRO A 69 32.76 26.87 5.45
C PRO A 69 31.57 26.88 4.46
N PRO A 70 30.87 28.02 4.30
CA PRO A 70 29.79 28.14 3.33
C PRO A 70 30.32 28.03 1.89
N HIS A 71 29.51 27.44 1.00
CA HIS A 71 29.89 27.32 -0.41
C HIS A 71 29.88 28.68 -1.12
N ARG A 72 30.71 28.83 -2.15
CA ARG A 72 30.77 30.08 -2.95
C ARG A 72 29.42 30.43 -3.58
N ALA A 73 28.63 29.43 -3.97
CA ALA A 73 27.29 29.62 -4.51
C ALA A 73 26.32 30.18 -3.46
N GLU A 74 26.36 29.68 -2.22
CA GLU A 74 25.57 30.20 -1.09
C GLU A 74 25.93 31.66 -0.79
N MET A 75 27.23 31.96 -0.75
CA MET A 75 27.72 33.33 -0.55
C MET A 75 27.29 34.27 -1.68
N GLY A 76 27.31 33.79 -2.94
CA GLY A 76 26.82 34.52 -4.09
C GLY A 76 25.32 34.81 -3.99
N ALA A 77 24.51 33.81 -3.65
CA ALA A 77 23.07 33.98 -3.48
C ALA A 77 22.73 34.97 -2.35
N LEU A 78 23.41 34.87 -1.20
CA LEU A 78 23.24 35.80 -0.08
C LEU A 78 23.68 37.23 -0.44
N ALA A 79 24.73 37.38 -1.25
CA ALA A 79 25.19 38.68 -1.74
C ALA A 79 24.14 39.32 -2.66
N VAL A 80 23.61 38.56 -3.62
CA VAL A 80 22.56 39.04 -4.53
C VAL A 80 21.31 39.44 -3.75
N LEU A 81 20.84 38.62 -2.80
CA LEU A 81 19.69 38.97 -1.97
C LEU A 81 19.92 40.24 -1.15
N ALA A 82 21.11 40.40 -0.56
CA ALA A 82 21.45 41.62 0.17
C ALA A 82 21.51 42.85 -0.76
N LEU A 83 22.07 42.71 -1.95
CA LEU A 83 22.12 43.78 -2.96
C LEU A 83 20.73 44.16 -3.45
N LEU A 84 19.84 43.19 -3.71
CA LEU A 84 18.45 43.45 -4.07
C LEU A 84 17.72 44.15 -2.92
N THR A 85 17.94 43.74 -1.67
CA THR A 85 17.37 44.39 -0.49
C THR A 85 17.84 45.84 -0.36
N LEU A 86 19.13 46.10 -0.61
CA LEU A 86 19.65 47.47 -0.68
C LEU A 86 19.06 48.23 -1.86
N GLY A 87 18.89 47.59 -3.02
CA GLY A 87 18.24 48.17 -4.19
C GLY A 87 16.79 48.58 -3.93
N LEU A 88 16.03 47.80 -3.16
CA LEU A 88 14.68 48.20 -2.75
C LEU A 88 14.65 49.46 -1.88
N SER A 89 15.79 49.87 -1.31
CA SER A 89 15.90 51.16 -0.59
C SER A 89 15.72 52.36 -1.54
N PHE A 90 15.94 52.20 -2.85
CA PHE A 90 15.66 53.25 -3.83
C PHE A 90 14.17 53.61 -3.90
N LEU A 91 13.28 52.67 -3.55
CA LEU A 91 11.83 52.96 -3.48
C LEU A 91 11.49 53.95 -2.35
N TRP A 92 12.39 54.18 -1.39
CA TRP A 92 12.19 55.17 -0.33
C TRP A 92 12.49 56.61 -0.82
N LEU A 93 13.13 56.79 -1.97
CA LEU A 93 13.38 58.11 -2.54
C LEU A 93 12.09 58.73 -3.10
N PRO A 94 12.01 60.08 -3.22
CA PRO A 94 10.88 60.75 -3.86
C PRO A 94 10.60 60.16 -5.25
N GLY A 95 9.33 59.83 -5.53
CA GLY A 95 8.88 59.15 -6.75
C GLY A 95 8.78 57.62 -6.66
N GLY A 96 9.32 57.00 -5.60
CA GLY A 96 9.19 55.55 -5.39
C GLY A 96 7.77 55.08 -5.08
N GLU A 97 7.00 55.90 -4.36
CA GLU A 97 5.57 55.64 -4.08
C GLU A 97 4.72 55.69 -5.35
N GLU A 98 4.95 56.68 -6.22
CA GLU A 98 4.26 56.82 -7.51
C GLU A 98 4.55 55.63 -8.42
N LEU A 99 5.82 55.22 -8.51
CA LEU A 99 6.22 54.03 -9.25
C LEU A 99 5.52 52.76 -8.70
N LEU A 100 5.44 52.63 -7.37
CA LEU A 100 4.79 51.47 -6.77
C LEU A 100 3.28 51.47 -7.00
N ALA A 101 2.62 52.63 -6.90
CA ALA A 101 1.21 52.79 -7.19
C ALA A 101 0.87 52.48 -8.66
N GLU A 102 1.69 52.94 -9.60
CA GLU A 102 1.56 52.63 -11.03
C GLU A 102 1.73 51.14 -11.32
N LEU A 103 2.78 50.52 -10.77
CA LEU A 103 3.09 49.10 -10.98
C LEU A 103 2.05 48.16 -10.35
N THR A 104 1.44 48.56 -9.24
CA THR A 104 0.47 47.74 -8.50
C THR A 104 -0.99 48.05 -8.85
N ALA A 105 -1.24 49.07 -9.68
CA ALA A 105 -2.57 49.60 -9.96
C ALA A 105 -3.39 49.89 -8.68
N GLY A 106 -2.70 50.26 -7.59
CA GLY A 106 -3.27 50.44 -6.27
C GLY A 106 -3.13 51.87 -5.77
N THR A 107 -3.96 52.26 -4.82
CA THR A 107 -3.84 53.54 -4.10
C THR A 107 -3.05 53.33 -2.81
N LEU A 108 -1.97 54.07 -2.64
CA LEU A 108 -1.23 54.12 -1.38
C LEU A 108 -1.88 55.15 -0.46
N VAL A 109 -2.20 54.73 0.78
CA VAL A 109 -2.63 55.66 1.82
C VAL A 109 -1.41 56.45 2.26
N THR A 110 -1.44 57.76 2.07
CA THR A 110 -0.40 58.67 2.55
C THR A 110 -0.50 58.75 4.06
N GLY A 111 0.54 58.28 4.76
CA GLY A 111 0.61 58.36 6.22
C GLY A 111 0.83 59.79 6.69
N GLU A 112 0.24 60.11 7.84
CA GLU A 112 0.49 61.37 8.52
C GLU A 112 1.91 61.39 9.13
N PRO A 113 2.60 62.54 9.23
CA PRO A 113 3.97 62.61 9.74
C PRO A 113 4.15 62.04 11.16
N TRP A 114 3.09 62.04 11.97
CA TRP A 114 3.13 61.47 13.32
C TRP A 114 3.17 59.94 13.31
N GLU A 115 2.63 59.27 12.29
CA GLU A 115 2.64 57.81 12.16
C GLU A 115 4.06 57.31 11.90
N LEU A 116 4.80 58.02 11.06
CA LEU A 116 6.24 57.82 10.87
C LEU A 116 7.00 58.02 12.20
N ALA A 117 6.69 59.07 12.96
CA ALA A 117 7.31 59.29 14.26
C ALA A 117 7.02 58.15 15.26
N VAL A 118 5.79 57.63 15.28
CA VAL A 118 5.40 56.48 16.11
C VAL A 118 6.13 55.20 15.68
N SER A 119 6.21 54.94 14.37
CA SER A 119 6.93 53.79 13.82
C SER A 119 8.43 53.85 14.18
N LEU A 120 9.07 55.00 13.98
CA LEU A 120 10.47 55.21 14.36
C LEU A 120 10.70 55.09 15.87
N ALA A 121 9.80 55.63 16.69
CA ALA A 121 9.86 55.50 18.14
C ALA A 121 9.74 54.03 18.57
N ALA A 122 8.87 53.25 17.93
CA ALA A 122 8.75 51.81 18.17
C ALA A 122 10.04 51.06 17.82
N ILE A 123 10.64 51.34 16.66
CA ILE A 123 11.93 50.74 16.26
C ILE A 123 13.05 51.11 17.24
N ALA A 124 13.16 52.39 17.59
CA ALA A 124 14.15 52.87 18.54
C ALA A 124 13.97 52.21 19.92
N LEU A 125 12.72 52.12 20.41
CA LEU A 125 12.41 51.43 21.66
C LEU A 125 12.81 49.95 21.62
N ALA A 126 12.58 49.26 20.50
CA ALA A 126 12.98 47.88 20.33
C ALA A 126 14.50 47.71 20.45
N PHE A 127 15.28 48.59 19.81
CA PHE A 127 16.74 48.58 19.94
C PHE A 127 17.21 48.90 21.36
N VAL A 128 16.58 49.86 22.04
CA VAL A 128 16.87 50.15 23.45
C VAL A 128 16.61 48.93 24.33
N VAL A 129 15.48 48.26 24.15
CA VAL A 129 15.13 47.03 24.90
C VAL A 129 16.18 45.93 24.65
N VAL A 130 16.54 45.68 23.39
CA VAL A 130 17.54 44.67 23.05
C VAL A 130 18.92 45.01 23.62
N TRP A 131 19.32 46.28 23.57
CA TRP A 131 20.57 46.74 24.17
C TRP A 131 20.58 46.57 25.69
N LEU A 132 19.47 46.88 26.37
CA LEU A 132 19.33 46.64 27.81
C LEU A 132 19.40 45.15 28.15
N LEU A 133 18.74 44.29 27.37
CA LEU A 133 18.79 42.83 27.54
C LEU A 133 20.21 42.27 27.34
N TRP A 134 20.93 42.81 26.35
CA TRP A 134 22.33 42.47 26.11
C TRP A 134 23.23 42.89 27.27
N ARG A 135 23.10 44.14 27.76
CA ARG A 135 23.85 44.64 28.94
C ARG A 135 23.61 43.80 30.19
N ARG A 136 22.39 43.27 30.36
CA ARG A 136 22.02 42.40 31.49
C ARG A 136 22.37 40.92 31.28
N LYS A 137 23.03 40.55 30.18
CA LYS A 137 23.30 39.14 29.79
C LYS A 137 22.04 38.26 29.73
N SER A 138 20.88 38.88 29.49
CA SER A 138 19.57 38.23 29.48
C SER A 138 18.98 38.13 28.06
N LEU A 139 19.78 38.40 27.03
CA LEU A 139 19.33 38.43 25.64
C LEU A 139 18.74 37.08 25.18
N ALA A 140 19.35 35.96 25.58
CA ALA A 140 18.87 34.62 25.25
C ALA A 140 17.54 34.27 25.94
N THR A 141 17.31 34.75 27.16
CA THR A 141 16.05 34.51 27.90
C THR A 141 14.99 35.57 27.61
N GLY A 142 15.35 36.68 26.98
CA GLY A 142 14.45 37.81 26.71
C GLY A 142 14.04 38.58 27.97
N GLY A 143 14.68 38.33 29.12
CA GLY A 143 14.27 38.90 30.41
C GLY A 143 12.96 38.33 30.96
N LEU A 144 12.43 37.27 30.36
CA LEU A 144 11.15 36.67 30.74
C LEU A 144 11.32 35.58 31.80
N PRO A 145 10.34 35.42 32.72
CA PRO A 145 10.25 34.26 33.60
C PRO A 145 10.15 32.95 32.80
N GLU A 146 10.68 31.87 33.37
CA GLU A 146 10.78 30.57 32.69
C GLU A 146 9.43 30.03 32.18
N GLY A 147 8.37 30.16 32.98
CA GLY A 147 7.03 29.69 32.59
C GLY A 147 6.48 30.42 31.36
N LEU A 148 6.57 31.76 31.36
CA LEU A 148 6.11 32.57 30.24
C LEU A 148 6.96 32.33 28.98
N ARG A 149 8.27 32.19 29.15
CA ARG A 149 9.19 31.88 28.05
C ARG A 149 8.85 30.54 27.39
N ARG A 150 8.58 29.50 28.18
CA ARG A 150 8.17 28.18 27.65
C ARG A 150 6.82 28.25 26.94
N PHE A 151 5.86 28.97 27.51
CA PHE A 151 4.54 29.15 26.90
C PHE A 151 4.62 29.85 25.53
N VAL A 152 5.37 30.96 25.45
CA VAL A 152 5.57 31.68 24.18
C VAL A 152 6.39 30.84 23.19
N ALA A 153 7.42 30.13 23.66
CA ALA A 153 8.22 29.23 22.83
C ALA A 153 7.43 28.03 22.30
N ASP A 154 6.41 27.57 23.03
CA ASP A 154 5.44 26.56 22.58
C ASP A 154 4.29 27.15 21.75
N TRP A 155 4.51 28.32 21.13
CA TRP A 155 3.53 28.98 20.26
C TRP A 155 2.17 29.15 20.96
N TRP A 156 2.20 29.57 22.23
CA TRP A 156 1.03 29.79 23.08
C TRP A 156 0.20 28.52 23.32
N GLY A 157 0.81 27.34 23.18
CA GLY A 157 0.15 26.05 23.36
C GLY A 157 -0.74 25.64 22.18
N ILE A 158 -0.74 26.39 21.07
CA ILE A 158 -1.50 26.03 19.86
C ILE A 158 -1.12 24.62 19.36
N PRO A 159 0.17 24.24 19.26
CA PRO A 159 0.54 22.89 18.81
C PRO A 159 -0.01 21.81 19.73
N THR A 160 0.04 22.06 21.04
CA THR A 160 -0.49 21.15 22.07
C THR A 160 -2.01 21.03 21.98
N ALA A 161 -2.72 22.14 21.77
CA ALA A 161 -4.16 22.17 21.57
C ALA A 161 -4.56 21.42 20.29
N THR A 162 -3.92 21.72 19.16
CA THR A 162 -4.12 21.02 17.88
C THR A 162 -3.91 19.52 18.04
N ARG A 163 -2.85 19.11 18.74
CA ARG A 163 -2.60 17.70 18.98
C ARG A 163 -3.72 17.05 19.77
N ARG A 164 -4.15 17.62 20.89
CA ARG A 164 -5.15 17.02 21.77
C ARG A 164 -6.58 17.09 21.25
N VAL A 165 -6.92 18.17 20.55
CA VAL A 165 -8.30 18.44 20.09
C VAL A 165 -8.55 17.84 18.71
N ILE A 166 -7.53 17.80 17.85
CA ILE A 166 -7.69 17.38 16.45
C ILE A 166 -6.97 16.05 16.21
N VAL A 167 -5.66 15.99 16.47
CA VAL A 167 -4.82 14.87 16.03
C VAL A 167 -5.07 13.58 16.81
N ASP A 168 -4.96 13.61 18.14
CA ASP A 168 -5.09 12.43 18.99
C ASP A 168 -6.50 11.79 18.86
N PRO A 169 -7.61 12.56 18.82
CA PRO A 169 -8.94 12.00 18.56
C PRO A 169 -9.06 11.38 17.16
N LEU A 170 -8.52 12.05 16.13
CA LEU A 170 -8.55 11.54 14.76
C LEU A 170 -7.76 10.22 14.63
N LEU A 171 -6.58 10.15 15.24
CA LEU A 171 -5.78 8.92 15.30
C LEU A 171 -6.48 7.82 16.11
N GLY A 172 -7.16 8.19 17.19
CA GLY A 172 -8.01 7.28 17.97
C GLY A 172 -9.13 6.67 17.13
N LEU A 173 -9.85 7.49 16.36
CA LEU A 173 -10.88 7.04 15.42
C LEU A 173 -10.30 6.14 14.32
N SER A 174 -9.17 6.54 13.73
CA SER A 174 -8.46 5.74 12.73
C SER A 174 -8.09 4.35 13.26
N LYS A 175 -7.56 4.28 14.49
CA LYS A 175 -7.23 3.02 15.15
C LYS A 175 -8.47 2.17 15.43
N GLY A 176 -9.58 2.79 15.85
CA GLY A 176 -10.85 2.11 16.05
C GLY A 176 -11.39 1.48 14.76
N LEU A 177 -11.37 2.22 13.66
CA LEU A 177 -11.76 1.74 12.33
C LEU A 177 -10.87 0.57 11.87
N SER A 178 -9.56 0.66 12.08
CA SER A 178 -8.62 -0.39 11.73
C SER A 178 -8.89 -1.70 12.48
N ILE A 179 -9.24 -1.64 13.77
CA ILE A 179 -9.62 -2.85 14.53
C ILE A 179 -10.94 -3.43 14.01
N GLY A 180 -11.91 -2.57 13.68
CA GLY A 180 -13.19 -2.99 13.11
C GLY A 180 -13.01 -3.73 11.78
N ASP A 181 -12.15 -3.22 10.90
CA ASP A 181 -11.83 -3.82 9.60
C ASP A 181 -11.24 -5.23 9.75
N HIS A 182 -10.18 -5.38 10.56
CA HIS A 182 -9.56 -6.69 10.79
C HIS A 182 -10.54 -7.70 11.40
N SER A 183 -11.37 -7.28 12.36
CA SER A 183 -12.30 -8.19 13.03
C SER A 183 -13.42 -8.70 12.10
N THR A 184 -13.94 -7.83 11.22
CA THR A 184 -15.07 -8.15 10.36
C THR A 184 -14.61 -8.91 9.12
N VAL A 185 -13.55 -8.44 8.47
CA VAL A 185 -12.99 -9.07 7.27
C VAL A 185 -12.46 -10.48 7.60
N ASP A 186 -11.71 -10.64 8.70
CA ASP A 186 -11.23 -11.97 9.09
C ASP A 186 -12.37 -12.92 9.45
N ALA A 187 -13.43 -12.42 10.08
CA ALA A 187 -14.59 -13.25 10.41
C ALA A 187 -15.29 -13.76 9.14
N VAL A 188 -15.45 -12.90 8.13
CA VAL A 188 -16.02 -13.28 6.83
C VAL A 188 -15.12 -14.29 6.12
N VAL A 189 -13.81 -14.06 6.07
CA VAL A 189 -12.86 -14.99 5.44
C VAL A 189 -12.85 -16.35 6.13
N ARG A 190 -12.82 -16.38 7.47
CA ARG A 190 -12.89 -17.63 8.25
C ARG A 190 -14.22 -18.36 8.04
N ALA A 191 -15.34 -17.65 7.97
CA ALA A 191 -16.65 -18.24 7.69
C ALA A 191 -16.70 -18.84 6.27
N ALA A 192 -16.18 -18.14 5.26
CA ALA A 192 -16.09 -18.64 3.89
C ALA A 192 -15.21 -19.89 3.78
N ALA A 193 -14.04 -19.88 4.43
CA ALA A 193 -13.15 -21.04 4.50
C ALA A 193 -13.82 -22.24 5.19
N GLY A 194 -14.54 -21.99 6.30
CA GLY A 194 -15.31 -23.01 7.00
C GLY A 194 -16.42 -23.62 6.13
N ALA A 195 -17.15 -22.79 5.38
CA ALA A 195 -18.18 -23.23 4.45
C ALA A 195 -17.60 -24.08 3.31
N ALA A 196 -16.48 -23.66 2.72
CA ALA A 196 -15.80 -24.41 1.67
C ALA A 196 -15.34 -25.80 2.15
N LEU A 197 -14.74 -25.86 3.36
CA LEU A 197 -14.32 -27.12 3.97
C LEU A 197 -15.51 -28.04 4.29
N ALA A 198 -16.62 -27.48 4.78
CA ALA A 198 -17.84 -28.25 5.04
C ALA A 198 -18.42 -28.86 3.75
N THR A 199 -18.45 -28.07 2.67
CA THR A 199 -18.90 -28.53 1.34
C THR A 199 -17.97 -29.61 0.79
N SER A 200 -16.66 -29.41 0.88
CA SER A 200 -15.65 -30.40 0.47
C SER A 200 -15.83 -31.74 1.21
N ARG A 201 -16.01 -31.70 2.54
CA ARG A 201 -16.26 -32.92 3.34
C ARG A 201 -17.56 -33.63 2.95
N ARG A 202 -18.63 -32.90 2.65
CA ARG A 202 -19.89 -33.50 2.16
C ARG A 202 -19.72 -34.14 0.79
N MET A 203 -19.02 -33.45 -0.11
CA MET A 203 -18.75 -33.95 -1.46
C MET A 203 -17.93 -35.24 -1.40
N ARG A 204 -16.87 -35.26 -0.59
CA ARG A 204 -16.03 -36.44 -0.40
C ARG A 204 -16.82 -37.66 0.06
N ARG A 205 -17.69 -37.51 1.08
CA ARG A 205 -18.55 -38.61 1.54
C ARG A 205 -19.51 -39.11 0.46
N ARG A 206 -20.07 -38.20 -0.36
CA ARG A 206 -20.93 -38.62 -1.47
C ARG A 206 -20.15 -39.38 -2.55
N VAL A 207 -18.94 -38.91 -2.86
CA VAL A 207 -18.07 -39.58 -3.82
C VAL A 207 -17.67 -40.95 -3.30
N GLU A 208 -17.27 -41.09 -2.04
CA GLU A 208 -16.97 -42.38 -1.40
C GLU A 208 -18.15 -43.35 -1.55
N VAL A 209 -19.37 -42.94 -1.18
CA VAL A 209 -20.58 -43.78 -1.32
C VAL A 209 -20.87 -44.18 -2.77
N VAL A 210 -20.64 -43.28 -3.73
CA VAL A 210 -20.84 -43.61 -5.16
C VAL A 210 -19.79 -44.59 -5.65
N ILE A 211 -18.53 -44.40 -5.27
CA ILE A 211 -17.44 -45.32 -5.61
C ILE A 211 -17.71 -46.69 -5.01
N ASP A 212 -18.06 -46.78 -3.72
CA ASP A 212 -18.33 -48.05 -3.05
C ASP A 212 -19.48 -48.80 -3.74
N ARG A 213 -20.57 -48.11 -4.08
CA ARG A 213 -21.68 -48.72 -4.83
C ARG A 213 -21.27 -49.19 -6.22
N LEU A 214 -20.48 -48.40 -6.95
CA LEU A 214 -19.98 -48.82 -8.26
C LEU A 214 -19.09 -50.06 -8.16
N VAL A 215 -18.26 -50.13 -7.12
CA VAL A 215 -17.42 -51.30 -6.86
C VAL A 215 -18.27 -52.52 -6.52
N ASP A 216 -19.29 -52.36 -5.66
CA ASP A 216 -20.21 -53.44 -5.29
C ASP A 216 -21.02 -53.93 -6.51
N ASP A 217 -21.53 -53.02 -7.34
CA ASP A 217 -22.29 -53.35 -8.56
C ASP A 217 -21.42 -54.10 -9.57
N VAL A 218 -20.18 -53.64 -9.81
CA VAL A 218 -19.22 -54.32 -10.71
C VAL A 218 -18.81 -55.67 -10.14
N GLY A 219 -18.56 -55.76 -8.84
CA GLY A 219 -18.24 -57.00 -8.15
C GLY A 219 -19.37 -58.03 -8.25
N GLY A 220 -20.60 -57.58 -7.99
CA GLY A 220 -21.83 -58.37 -8.12
C GLY A 220 -22.04 -58.88 -9.54
N GLY A 221 -21.96 -57.98 -10.54
CA GLY A 221 -22.09 -58.37 -11.95
C GLY A 221 -21.00 -59.34 -12.43
N THR A 222 -19.77 -59.21 -11.91
CA THR A 222 -18.68 -60.15 -12.20
C THR A 222 -18.96 -61.52 -11.60
N LEU A 223 -19.49 -61.58 -10.37
CA LEU A 223 -19.85 -62.84 -9.72
C LEU A 223 -21.01 -63.54 -10.43
N GLU A 224 -22.05 -62.80 -10.82
CA GLU A 224 -23.17 -63.34 -11.60
C GLU A 224 -22.70 -63.88 -12.96
N SER A 225 -21.84 -63.14 -13.65
CA SER A 225 -21.22 -63.59 -14.91
C SER A 225 -20.39 -64.87 -14.73
N ALA A 226 -19.62 -64.96 -13.64
CA ALA A 226 -18.85 -66.16 -13.33
C ALA A 226 -19.74 -67.38 -13.04
N ILE A 227 -20.86 -67.18 -12.33
CA ILE A 227 -21.84 -68.25 -12.07
C ILE A 227 -22.52 -68.70 -13.37
N ALA A 228 -22.93 -67.75 -14.22
CA ALA A 228 -23.53 -68.04 -15.51
C ALA A 228 -22.55 -68.79 -16.44
N SER A 229 -21.28 -68.37 -16.47
CA SER A 229 -20.23 -69.04 -17.23
C SER A 229 -20.00 -70.47 -16.74
N ARG A 230 -20.00 -70.72 -15.42
CA ARG A 230 -19.86 -72.06 -14.86
C ARG A 230 -21.03 -72.96 -15.28
N LYS A 231 -22.26 -72.44 -15.19
CA LYS A 231 -23.44 -73.19 -15.61
C LYS A 231 -23.41 -73.54 -17.11
N PHE A 232 -22.92 -72.63 -17.94
CA PHE A 232 -22.75 -72.88 -19.37
C PHE A 232 -21.67 -73.94 -19.64
N ASP A 233 -20.57 -73.93 -18.90
CA ASP A 233 -19.51 -74.94 -18.99
C ASP A 233 -20.06 -76.34 -18.63
N ASP A 234 -20.72 -76.46 -17.47
CA ASP A 234 -21.29 -77.72 -16.98
C ASP A 234 -22.40 -78.29 -17.90
N GLU A 235 -23.26 -77.44 -18.48
CA GLU A 235 -24.40 -77.92 -19.28
C GLU A 235 -24.07 -78.09 -20.78
N ALA A 236 -23.30 -77.16 -21.35
CA ALA A 236 -23.06 -77.14 -22.79
C ALA A 236 -21.73 -77.78 -23.18
N VAL A 237 -20.65 -77.50 -22.44
CA VAL A 237 -19.31 -77.99 -22.78
C VAL A 237 -19.17 -79.45 -22.35
N ASP A 238 -19.46 -79.78 -21.09
CA ASP A 238 -19.40 -81.15 -20.61
C ASP A 238 -20.42 -82.05 -21.35
N GLY A 239 -21.64 -81.57 -21.58
CA GLY A 239 -22.64 -82.29 -22.36
C GLY A 239 -22.22 -82.57 -23.80
N ALA A 240 -21.49 -81.65 -24.44
CA ALA A 240 -20.93 -81.88 -25.78
C ALA A 240 -19.81 -82.92 -25.75
N VAL A 241 -18.92 -82.85 -24.76
CA VAL A 241 -17.80 -83.79 -24.59
C VAL A 241 -18.32 -85.20 -24.30
N GLU A 242 -19.27 -85.35 -23.39
CA GLU A 242 -19.90 -86.64 -23.07
C GLU A 242 -20.67 -87.20 -24.27
N GLY A 243 -21.34 -86.34 -25.05
CA GLY A 243 -22.00 -86.75 -26.29
C GLY A 243 -21.03 -87.31 -27.33
N ILE A 244 -19.87 -86.66 -27.51
CA ILE A 244 -18.80 -87.15 -28.40
C ILE A 244 -18.24 -88.48 -27.88
N ALA A 245 -17.96 -88.56 -26.57
CA ALA A 245 -17.43 -89.78 -25.95
C ALA A 245 -18.40 -90.97 -26.09
N ALA A 246 -19.70 -90.74 -25.88
CA ALA A 246 -20.75 -91.73 -26.08
C ALA A 246 -20.83 -92.18 -27.55
N GLY A 247 -20.69 -91.25 -28.50
CA GLY A 247 -20.64 -91.57 -29.93
C GLY A 247 -19.46 -92.48 -30.29
N ILE A 248 -18.28 -92.19 -29.75
CA ILE A 248 -17.08 -93.03 -29.93
C ILE A 248 -17.28 -94.41 -29.30
N GLN A 249 -17.86 -94.47 -28.08
CA GLN A 249 -18.12 -95.73 -27.39
C GLN A 249 -19.08 -96.64 -28.18
N ILE A 250 -20.19 -96.10 -28.68
CA ILE A 250 -21.15 -96.84 -29.51
C ILE A 250 -20.46 -97.35 -30.79
N GLY A 251 -19.61 -96.53 -31.39
CA GLY A 251 -18.79 -96.92 -32.55
C GLY A 251 -17.85 -98.09 -32.23
N GLY A 252 -17.18 -98.05 -31.07
CA GLY A 252 -16.29 -99.09 -30.59
C GLY A 252 -17.01 -100.41 -30.27
N GLU A 253 -18.17 -100.34 -29.63
CA GLU A 253 -19.01 -101.52 -29.33
C GLU A 253 -19.48 -102.22 -30.61
N LYS A 254 -19.99 -101.44 -31.58
CA LYS A 254 -20.37 -101.99 -32.90
C LYS A 254 -19.17 -102.56 -33.66
N SER A 255 -18.00 -101.91 -33.57
CA SER A 255 -16.77 -102.40 -34.20
C SER A 255 -16.32 -103.75 -33.59
N ARG A 256 -16.39 -103.91 -32.26
CA ARG A 256 -16.09 -105.19 -31.59
C ARG A 256 -17.03 -106.31 -31.99
N GLN A 257 -18.31 -106.03 -32.24
CA GLN A 257 -19.28 -107.04 -32.66
C GLN A 257 -19.05 -107.57 -34.09
N ILE A 258 -18.28 -106.87 -34.93
CA ILE A 258 -17.91 -107.32 -36.27
C ILE A 258 -16.88 -108.46 -36.24
N GLN A 259 -16.13 -108.60 -35.14
CA GLN A 259 -15.22 -109.74 -34.93
C GLN A 259 -15.97 -110.95 -34.38
N THR A 260 -16.55 -111.76 -35.26
CA THR A 260 -17.27 -113.01 -34.91
C THR A 260 -16.36 -114.22 -34.72
N GLY A 261 -15.06 -114.09 -35.01
CA GLY A 261 -14.07 -115.18 -34.86
C GLY A 261 -14.16 -116.30 -35.91
N MET A 262 -15.14 -116.26 -36.82
CA MET A 262 -15.32 -117.25 -37.89
C MET A 262 -14.53 -116.87 -39.15
N SER A 263 -13.62 -117.73 -39.60
CA SER A 263 -12.72 -117.47 -40.75
C SER A 263 -13.44 -117.10 -42.05
N HIS A 264 -14.65 -117.62 -42.27
CA HIS A 264 -15.48 -117.28 -43.43
C HIS A 264 -15.92 -115.81 -43.48
N ASP A 265 -16.17 -115.16 -42.32
CA ASP A 265 -16.62 -113.76 -42.29
C ASP A 265 -15.48 -112.81 -42.67
N TYR A 266 -14.23 -113.17 -42.35
CA TYR A 266 -13.05 -112.43 -42.79
C TYR A 266 -12.84 -112.49 -44.30
N TYR A 267 -13.11 -113.63 -44.96
CA TYR A 267 -13.02 -113.71 -46.41
C TYR A 267 -14.08 -112.82 -47.10
N LYS A 268 -15.30 -112.76 -46.55
CA LYS A 268 -16.34 -111.83 -47.05
C LYS A 268 -15.92 -110.37 -46.91
N LEU A 269 -15.43 -110.00 -45.73
CA LEU A 269 -14.91 -108.65 -45.47
C LEU A 269 -13.74 -108.29 -46.39
N LEU A 270 -12.84 -109.24 -46.67
CA LEU A 270 -11.70 -109.03 -47.57
C LEU A 270 -12.15 -108.82 -49.01
N VAL A 271 -13.11 -109.60 -49.51
CA VAL A 271 -13.66 -109.42 -50.86
C VAL A 271 -14.41 -108.08 -50.98
N VAL A 272 -15.29 -107.77 -50.02
CA VAL A 272 -16.01 -106.48 -50.00
C VAL A 272 -15.02 -105.32 -49.89
N GLY A 273 -14.03 -105.41 -49.00
CA GLY A 273 -12.98 -104.40 -48.84
C GLY A 273 -12.14 -104.21 -50.09
N SER A 274 -11.86 -105.29 -50.83
CA SER A 274 -11.14 -105.21 -52.12
C SER A 274 -11.99 -104.50 -53.18
N VAL A 275 -13.29 -104.81 -53.27
CA VAL A 275 -14.22 -104.13 -54.18
C VAL A 275 -14.33 -102.64 -53.83
N VAL A 276 -14.51 -102.31 -52.54
CA VAL A 276 -14.57 -100.93 -52.08
C VAL A 276 -13.26 -100.19 -52.34
N ALA A 277 -12.10 -100.81 -52.07
CA ALA A 277 -10.80 -100.21 -52.35
C ALA A 277 -10.61 -99.91 -53.85
N VAL A 278 -11.05 -100.82 -54.73
CA VAL A 278 -11.03 -100.58 -56.19
C VAL A 278 -11.98 -99.45 -56.57
N ILE A 279 -13.19 -99.40 -56.00
CA ILE A 279 -14.15 -98.32 -56.26
C ILE A 279 -13.59 -96.98 -55.77
N VAL A 280 -13.07 -96.91 -54.54
CA VAL A 280 -12.47 -95.69 -53.99
C VAL A 280 -11.27 -95.28 -54.84
N ALA A 281 -10.37 -96.20 -55.21
CA ALA A 281 -9.24 -95.90 -56.09
C ALA A 281 -9.66 -95.47 -57.50
N ALA A 282 -10.80 -95.94 -58.01
CA ALA A 282 -11.38 -95.51 -59.28
C ALA A 282 -12.05 -94.13 -59.18
N ILE A 283 -12.63 -93.79 -58.02
CA ILE A 283 -13.25 -92.48 -57.73
C ILE A 283 -12.19 -91.43 -57.36
N TRP A 284 -11.05 -91.84 -56.79
CA TRP A 284 -9.89 -90.98 -56.47
C TRP A 284 -8.93 -90.77 -57.64
N ARG A 285 -9.34 -91.17 -58.85
CA ARG A 285 -8.65 -90.87 -60.11
C ARG A 285 -9.32 -89.70 -60.80
#